data_AF-A0A6I1JC22-F1
#
_entry.id   AF-A0A6I1JC22-F1
#
_cell.length_a   1.000
_cell.length_b   1.000
_cell.length_c   1.000
_cell.angle_alpha   90.00
_cell.angle_beta   90.00
_cell.angle_gamma   90.00
#
_symmetry.space_group_name_H-M   'P 1'
#
loop_
_entity.id
_entity.type
_entity.pdbx_description
1 polymer ?
#
loop_
_entity_poly.entity_id
_entity_poly.type
_entity_poly.pdbx_seq_one_letter_code
_entity_poly.pdbx_strand_id
1 'polypeptide(L)'
;MPSNELPVDVSVAEFARLVGLTPRRCRQLVVSGVAVASGRGRVKLAETIRSMLHDARSHSAAPDLMAARADLVRAKARQVELSNARADGALMDRDEVEDLFAELSGLFVSGLSGLPAAATSDPPTRRKIEAHCDAIRRQIVQHFAGKML
;
A
#
# COMPACT_ATOMS: atom_id res chain seq x y z
N MET A 1 11.97 0.57 -62.24
CA MET A 1 11.50 0.75 -60.85
C MET A 1 11.05 -0.61 -60.35
N PRO A 2 11.68 -1.22 -59.34
CA PRO A 2 11.14 -2.47 -58.78
C PRO A 2 9.77 -2.17 -58.16
N SER A 3 8.74 -2.91 -58.58
CA SER A 3 7.39 -2.78 -58.04
C SER A 3 7.42 -3.00 -56.53
N ASN A 4 6.99 -2.00 -55.76
CA ASN A 4 6.98 -2.02 -54.29
C ASN A 4 5.75 -2.78 -53.74
N GLU A 5 5.45 -3.92 -54.34
CA GLU A 5 4.30 -4.74 -53.94
C GLU A 5 4.71 -5.67 -52.79
N LEU A 6 3.98 -5.56 -51.68
CA LEU A 6 4.19 -6.44 -50.54
C LEU A 6 3.83 -7.89 -50.93
N PRO A 7 4.64 -8.89 -50.57
CA PRO A 7 4.32 -10.28 -50.85
C PRO A 7 3.03 -10.68 -50.10
N VAL A 8 2.11 -11.31 -50.84
CA VAL A 8 0.83 -11.78 -50.28
C VAL A 8 1.06 -12.83 -49.20
N ASP A 9 1.96 -13.77 -49.49
CA ASP A 9 2.32 -14.88 -48.60
C ASP A 9 3.82 -14.92 -48.33
N VAL A 10 4.19 -15.08 -47.08
CA VAL A 10 5.58 -15.24 -46.63
C VAL A 10 5.75 -16.53 -45.85
N SER A 11 6.96 -17.08 -45.83
CA SER A 11 7.26 -18.19 -44.93
C SER A 11 7.20 -17.74 -43.47
N VAL A 12 6.92 -18.67 -42.56
CA VAL A 12 6.93 -18.38 -41.12
C VAL A 12 8.29 -17.86 -40.64
N ALA A 13 9.39 -18.29 -41.27
CA ALA A 13 10.73 -17.81 -40.93
C ALA A 13 10.97 -16.35 -41.37
N GLU A 14 10.48 -15.97 -42.55
CA GLU A 14 10.53 -14.58 -43.03
C GLU A 14 9.64 -13.67 -42.18
N PHE A 15 8.43 -14.13 -41.87
CA PHE A 15 7.52 -13.41 -40.98
C PHE A 15 8.12 -13.20 -39.58
N ALA A 16 8.74 -14.23 -39.02
CA ALA A 16 9.43 -14.18 -37.74
C ALA A 16 10.53 -13.11 -37.71
N ARG A 17 11.34 -13.02 -38.79
CA ARG A 17 12.35 -11.97 -38.94
C ARG A 17 11.74 -10.57 -39.05
N LEU A 18 10.64 -10.43 -39.79
CA LEU A 18 9.97 -9.14 -39.99
C LEU A 18 9.41 -8.56 -38.68
N VAL A 19 8.82 -9.41 -37.84
CA VAL A 19 8.13 -8.98 -36.60
C VAL A 19 9.04 -9.08 -35.36
N GLY A 20 10.28 -9.55 -35.51
CA GLY A 20 11.23 -9.68 -34.40
C GLY A 20 10.86 -10.78 -33.41
N LEU A 21 10.20 -11.85 -33.88
CA LEU A 21 9.80 -13.00 -33.06
C LEU A 21 10.57 -14.26 -33.45
N THR A 22 10.56 -15.28 -32.59
CA THR A 22 11.13 -16.58 -32.95
C THR A 22 10.17 -17.35 -33.88
N PRO A 23 10.67 -18.19 -34.82
CA PRO A 23 9.80 -19.02 -35.66
C PRO A 23 8.90 -19.98 -34.87
N ARG A 24 9.33 -20.37 -33.66
CA ARG A 24 8.50 -21.14 -32.72
C ARG A 24 7.30 -20.32 -32.25
N ARG A 25 7.52 -19.05 -31.86
CA ARG A 25 6.45 -18.15 -31.44
C ARG A 25 5.47 -17.86 -32.57
N CYS A 26 5.95 -17.63 -33.79
CA CYS A 26 5.08 -17.44 -34.95
C CYS A 26 4.20 -18.66 -35.26
N ARG A 27 4.73 -19.89 -35.09
CA ARG A 27 3.92 -21.11 -35.22
C ARG A 27 2.82 -21.19 -34.16
N GLN A 28 3.11 -20.79 -32.92
CA GLN A 28 2.10 -20.72 -31.86
C GLN A 28 0.99 -19.72 -32.22
N LEU A 29 1.33 -18.57 -32.82
CA LEU A 29 0.34 -17.58 -33.27
C LEU A 29 -0.56 -18.11 -34.39
N VAL A 30 -0.03 -18.97 -35.26
CA VAL A 30 -0.85 -19.65 -36.28
C VAL A 30 -1.82 -20.64 -35.61
N VAL A 31 -1.33 -21.42 -34.63
CA VAL A 31 -2.15 -22.38 -33.88
C VAL A 31 -3.24 -21.67 -33.07
N SER A 32 -2.94 -20.51 -32.48
CA SER A 32 -3.91 -19.72 -31.72
C SER A 32 -4.86 -18.90 -32.59
N GLY A 33 -4.76 -19.00 -33.93
CA GLY A 33 -5.62 -18.27 -34.87
C GLY A 33 -5.31 -16.78 -35.02
N VAL A 34 -4.26 -16.28 -34.35
CA VAL A 34 -3.84 -14.87 -34.45
C VAL A 34 -3.12 -14.62 -35.78
N ALA A 35 -2.33 -15.57 -36.27
CA ALA A 35 -1.73 -15.51 -37.59
C ALA A 35 -2.48 -16.38 -38.60
N VAL A 36 -2.71 -15.83 -39.81
CA VAL A 36 -3.52 -16.49 -40.84
C VAL A 36 -2.63 -17.33 -41.75
N ALA A 37 -2.80 -18.64 -41.71
CA ALA A 37 -2.07 -19.56 -42.57
C ALA A 37 -2.54 -19.44 -44.03
N SER A 38 -1.60 -19.45 -44.98
CA SER A 38 -1.89 -19.56 -46.43
C SER A 38 -1.57 -20.95 -47.00
N GLY A 39 -0.96 -21.82 -46.19
CA GLY A 39 -0.54 -23.15 -46.61
C GLY A 39 0.60 -23.70 -45.74
N ARG A 40 1.29 -24.74 -46.23
CA ARG A 40 2.32 -25.46 -45.48
C ARG A 40 3.50 -24.56 -45.11
N GLY A 41 3.51 -24.06 -43.88
CA GLY A 41 4.59 -23.23 -43.33
C GLY A 41 4.60 -21.78 -43.84
N ARG A 42 3.48 -21.28 -44.37
CA ARG A 42 3.33 -19.91 -44.89
C ARG A 42 2.16 -19.19 -44.23
N VAL A 43 2.28 -17.88 -44.13
CA VAL A 43 1.25 -16.99 -43.58
C VAL A 43 0.93 -15.88 -44.56
N LYS A 44 -0.35 -15.47 -44.57
CA LYS A 44 -0.82 -14.30 -45.30
C LYS A 44 -0.38 -13.05 -44.57
N LEU A 45 0.51 -12.28 -45.18
CA LEU A 45 1.23 -11.21 -44.49
C LEU A 45 0.29 -10.11 -43.97
N ALA A 46 -0.53 -9.54 -44.87
CA ALA A 46 -1.41 -8.42 -44.53
C ALA A 46 -2.51 -8.81 -43.53
N GLU A 47 -3.10 -10.00 -43.69
CA GLU A 47 -4.15 -10.51 -42.78
C GLU A 47 -3.58 -10.79 -41.38
N THR A 48 -2.39 -11.40 -41.31
CA THR A 48 -1.70 -11.69 -40.04
C THR A 48 -1.33 -10.42 -39.29
N ILE A 49 -0.79 -9.40 -39.98
CA ILE A 49 -0.44 -8.12 -39.35
C ILE A 49 -1.69 -7.43 -38.77
N ARG A 50 -2.79 -7.39 -39.54
CA ARG A 50 -4.06 -6.80 -39.06
C ARG A 50 -4.60 -7.54 -37.85
N SER A 51 -4.60 -8.86 -37.89
CA SER A 51 -5.06 -9.71 -36.78
C SER A 51 -4.21 -9.51 -35.52
N MET A 52 -2.88 -9.48 -35.66
CA MET A 52 -1.97 -9.19 -34.53
C MET A 52 -2.18 -7.79 -33.94
N LEU A 53 -2.40 -6.77 -34.77
CA LEU A 53 -2.69 -5.41 -34.29
C LEU A 53 -4.03 -5.34 -33.56
N HIS A 54 -5.04 -6.08 -34.03
CA HIS A 54 -6.32 -6.19 -33.35
C HIS A 54 -6.18 -6.89 -31.99
N ASP A 55 -5.47 -8.01 -31.94
CA ASP A 55 -5.21 -8.79 -30.72
C ASP A 55 -4.39 -7.99 -29.68
N ALA A 56 -3.41 -7.21 -30.12
CA ALA A 56 -2.64 -6.33 -29.22
C ALA A 56 -3.48 -5.19 -28.62
N ARG A 57 -4.44 -4.66 -29.40
CA ARG A 57 -5.36 -3.61 -28.93
C ARG A 57 -6.40 -4.15 -27.96
N SER A 58 -6.93 -5.35 -28.20
CA SER A 58 -7.88 -5.99 -27.28
C SER A 58 -7.22 -6.37 -25.95
N HIS A 59 -5.96 -6.81 -25.97
CA HIS A 59 -5.21 -7.12 -24.74
C HIS A 59 -4.72 -5.88 -23.98
N SER A 60 -4.48 -4.74 -24.66
CA SER A 60 -4.20 -3.46 -23.99
C SER A 60 -5.41 -2.89 -23.24
N ALA A 61 -6.63 -3.37 -23.54
CA ALA A 61 -7.86 -2.97 -22.87
C ALA A 61 -8.12 -3.71 -21.54
N ALA A 62 -7.09 -4.34 -20.94
CA ALA A 62 -7.14 -4.83 -19.55
C ALA A 62 -6.34 -3.94 -18.54
N PRO A 63 -6.49 -2.59 -18.55
CA PRO A 63 -5.81 -1.71 -17.60
C PRO A 63 -6.20 -2.03 -16.14
N ASP A 64 -7.39 -2.56 -15.90
CA ASP A 64 -7.91 -2.85 -14.57
C ASP A 64 -7.08 -3.88 -13.80
N LEU A 65 -6.53 -4.88 -14.50
CA LEU A 65 -5.78 -5.96 -13.85
C LEU A 65 -4.36 -5.53 -13.47
N MET A 66 -3.75 -4.66 -14.27
CA MET A 66 -2.46 -4.03 -13.94
C MET A 66 -2.61 -2.95 -12.87
N ALA A 67 -3.68 -2.16 -12.92
CA ALA A 67 -4.01 -1.18 -11.88
C ALA A 67 -4.27 -1.86 -10.53
N ALA A 68 -5.11 -2.90 -10.49
CA ALA A 68 -5.39 -3.65 -9.27
C ALA A 68 -4.13 -4.32 -8.67
N ARG A 69 -3.22 -4.80 -9.53
CA ARG A 69 -1.92 -5.33 -9.08
C ARG A 69 -1.03 -4.23 -8.51
N ALA A 70 -0.97 -3.05 -9.14
CA ALA A 70 -0.21 -1.93 -8.62
C ALA A 70 -0.75 -1.46 -7.26
N ASP A 71 -2.07 -1.43 -7.08
CA ASP A 71 -2.71 -1.07 -5.81
C ASP A 71 -2.42 -2.08 -4.70
N LEU A 72 -2.46 -3.38 -5.02
CA LEU A 72 -2.10 -4.43 -4.07
C LEU A 72 -0.62 -4.34 -3.65
N VAL A 73 0.28 -4.01 -4.58
CA VAL A 73 1.70 -3.78 -4.26
C VAL A 73 1.87 -2.56 -3.35
N ARG A 74 1.18 -1.45 -3.65
CA ARG A 74 1.21 -0.24 -2.81
C ARG A 74 0.68 -0.50 -1.39
N ALA A 75 -0.42 -1.24 -1.26
CA ALA A 75 -0.99 -1.60 0.03
C ALA A 75 -0.02 -2.46 0.86
N LYS A 76 0.63 -3.45 0.22
CA LYS A 76 1.65 -4.27 0.89
C LYS A 76 2.87 -3.48 1.31
N ALA A 77 3.36 -2.55 0.48
CA ALA A 77 4.48 -1.68 0.82
C ALA A 77 4.17 -0.86 2.08
N ARG A 78 2.99 -0.23 2.14
CA ARG A 78 2.54 0.52 3.31
C ARG A 78 2.42 -0.34 4.57
N GLN A 79 1.94 -1.58 4.44
CA GLN A 79 1.86 -2.50 5.58
C GLN A 79 3.25 -2.83 6.14
N VAL A 80 4.23 -3.06 5.26
CA VAL A 80 5.62 -3.31 5.65
C VAL A 80 6.23 -2.07 6.33
N GLU A 81 6.00 -0.87 5.78
CA GLU A 81 6.45 0.39 6.39
C GLU A 81 5.90 0.56 7.82
N LEU A 82 4.59 0.34 8.01
CA LEU A 82 3.96 0.43 9.33
C LEU A 82 4.48 -0.64 10.29
N SER A 83 4.73 -1.85 9.80
CA SER A 83 5.31 -2.93 10.61
C SER A 83 6.73 -2.60 11.06
N ASN A 84 7.56 -2.05 10.16
CA ASN A 84 8.92 -1.65 10.48
C ASN A 84 8.93 -0.49 11.48
N ALA A 85 8.09 0.53 11.27
CA ALA A 85 7.98 1.67 12.19
C ALA A 85 7.52 1.25 13.60
N ARG A 86 6.65 0.23 13.73
CA ARG A 86 6.32 -0.38 15.03
C ARG A 86 7.51 -1.13 15.63
N ALA A 87 8.22 -1.94 14.83
CA ALA A 87 9.38 -2.69 15.29
C ALA A 87 10.54 -1.79 15.75
N ASP A 88 10.72 -0.65 15.09
CA ASP A 88 11.73 0.36 15.42
C ASP A 88 11.31 1.23 16.63
N GLY A 89 10.15 0.97 17.24
CA GLY A 89 9.63 1.71 18.39
C GLY A 89 9.16 3.13 18.07
N ALA A 90 9.05 3.48 16.79
CA ALA A 90 8.57 4.80 16.35
C ALA A 90 7.03 4.93 16.45
N LEU A 91 6.32 3.81 16.56
CA LEU A 91 4.87 3.75 16.71
C LEU A 91 4.51 2.82 17.88
N MET A 92 3.76 3.34 18.86
CA MET A 92 3.12 2.55 19.91
C MET A 92 1.64 2.35 19.59
N ASP A 93 1.05 1.29 20.14
CA ASP A 93 -0.40 1.11 20.05
C ASP A 93 -1.09 2.22 20.85
N ARG A 94 -2.21 2.72 20.33
CA ARG A 94 -2.96 3.77 21.00
C ARG A 94 -3.48 3.29 22.35
N ASP A 95 -3.97 2.06 22.42
CA ASP A 95 -4.54 1.49 23.64
C ASP A 95 -3.44 1.34 24.71
N GLU A 96 -2.25 0.92 24.29
CA GLU A 96 -1.07 0.83 25.17
C GLU A 96 -0.65 2.20 25.72
N VAL A 97 -0.70 3.25 24.89
CA VAL A 97 -0.43 4.63 25.34
C VAL A 97 -1.50 5.11 26.31
N GLU A 98 -2.78 4.86 26.02
CA GLU A 98 -3.88 5.25 26.91
C GLU A 98 -3.78 4.56 28.29
N ASP A 99 -3.49 3.25 28.30
CA ASP A 99 -3.28 2.48 29.53
C ASP A 99 -2.08 3.00 30.33
N LEU A 100 -0.95 3.24 29.66
CA LEU A 100 0.26 3.79 30.30
C LEU A 100 -0.01 5.17 30.91
N PHE A 101 -0.70 6.05 30.20
CA PHE A 101 -1.06 7.37 30.73
C PHE A 101 -2.06 7.28 31.89
N ALA A 102 -3.01 6.34 31.86
CA ALA A 102 -3.93 6.09 32.96
C ALA A 102 -3.19 5.60 34.20
N GLU A 103 -2.25 4.67 34.06
CA GLU A 103 -1.42 4.16 35.16
C GLU A 103 -0.56 5.28 35.78
N LEU A 104 0.17 6.03 34.95
CA LEU A 104 1.01 7.15 35.41
C LEU A 104 0.18 8.22 36.13
N SER A 105 -0.99 8.55 35.59
CA SER A 105 -1.90 9.52 36.21
C SER A 105 -2.44 9.00 37.55
N GLY A 106 -2.77 7.71 37.63
CA GLY A 106 -3.20 7.05 38.87
C GLY A 106 -2.12 7.09 39.96
N LEU A 107 -0.87 6.76 39.60
CA LEU A 107 0.29 6.85 40.48
C LEU A 107 0.49 8.29 41.00
N PHE A 108 0.41 9.27 40.12
CA PHE A 108 0.55 10.68 40.49
C PHE A 108 -0.55 11.15 41.46
N VAL A 109 -1.81 10.82 41.17
CA VAL A 109 -2.96 11.18 42.03
C VAL A 109 -2.84 10.52 43.40
N SER A 110 -2.48 9.24 43.43
CA SER A 110 -2.24 8.47 44.66
C SER A 110 -1.11 9.09 45.49
N GLY A 111 0.02 9.43 44.87
CA GLY A 111 1.15 10.10 45.51
C GLY A 111 0.75 11.45 46.14
N LEU A 112 -0.01 12.28 45.41
CA LEU A 112 -0.54 13.53 45.94
C LEU A 112 -1.50 13.34 47.11
N SER A 113 -2.25 12.22 47.16
CA SER A 113 -3.17 11.93 48.27
C SER A 113 -2.41 11.54 49.54
N GLY A 114 -1.29 10.84 49.41
CA GLY A 114 -0.44 10.47 50.54
C GLY A 114 0.44 11.60 51.06
N LEU A 115 0.71 12.61 50.23
CA LEU A 115 1.68 13.68 50.52
C LEU A 115 1.40 14.47 51.81
N PRO A 116 0.15 14.88 52.14
CA PRO A 116 -0.12 15.59 53.40
C PRO A 116 0.22 14.77 54.65
N ALA A 117 -0.04 13.46 54.61
CA ALA A 117 0.24 12.55 55.72
C ALA A 117 1.74 12.27 55.87
N ALA A 118 2.46 12.17 54.74
CA ALA A 118 3.92 11.96 54.73
C ALA A 118 4.70 13.23 55.11
N ALA A 119 4.19 14.41 54.78
CA ALA A 119 4.89 15.68 54.99
C ALA A 119 4.86 16.16 56.45
N THR A 120 3.81 15.86 57.21
CA THR A 120 3.68 16.33 58.59
C THR A 120 2.67 15.54 59.43
N SER A 121 2.92 15.48 60.73
CA SER A 121 1.98 14.97 61.74
C SER A 121 1.06 16.05 62.33
N ASP A 122 1.35 17.33 62.08
CA ASP A 122 0.56 18.46 62.58
C ASP A 122 -0.78 18.62 61.82
N PRO A 123 -1.95 18.49 62.48
CA PRO A 123 -3.24 18.50 61.79
C PRO A 123 -3.57 19.81 61.04
N PRO A 124 -3.34 21.01 61.58
CA PRO A 124 -3.52 22.27 60.86
C PRO A 124 -2.66 22.37 59.59
N THR A 125 -1.37 22.02 59.68
CA THR A 125 -0.45 22.06 58.53
C THR A 125 -0.84 21.02 57.49
N ARG A 126 -1.22 19.81 57.92
CA ARG A 126 -1.71 18.76 57.02
C ARG A 126 -2.91 19.21 56.19
N ARG A 127 -3.92 19.84 56.82
CA ARG A 127 -5.10 20.38 56.12
C ARG A 127 -4.74 21.45 55.09
N LYS A 128 -3.76 22.30 55.37
CA LYS A 128 -3.28 23.31 54.42
C LYS A 128 -2.64 22.67 53.19
N ILE A 129 -1.81 21.64 53.39
CA ILE A 129 -1.15 20.91 52.31
C ILE A 129 -2.21 20.19 51.46
N GLU A 130 -3.15 19.50 52.09
CA GLU A 130 -4.27 18.81 51.42
C GLU A 130 -5.09 19.77 50.54
N ALA A 131 -5.43 20.95 51.07
CA ALA A 131 -6.15 21.97 50.31
C ALA A 131 -5.38 22.46 49.07
N HIS A 132 -4.05 22.57 49.15
CA HIS A 132 -3.21 22.92 48.00
C HIS A 132 -3.13 21.79 46.97
N CYS A 133 -2.96 20.53 47.41
CA CYS A 133 -2.99 19.37 46.52
C CYS A 133 -4.32 19.28 45.75
N ASP A 134 -5.44 19.50 46.43
CA ASP A 134 -6.76 19.51 45.80
C ASP A 134 -6.96 20.69 44.84
N ALA A 135 -6.41 21.86 45.16
CA ALA A 135 -6.45 23.01 44.25
C ALA A 135 -5.70 22.68 42.94
N ILE A 136 -4.52 22.06 43.03
CA ILE A 136 -3.73 21.63 41.86
C ILE A 136 -4.51 20.61 41.03
N ARG A 137 -5.13 19.60 41.66
CA ARG A 137 -5.96 18.61 40.95
C ARG A 137 -7.11 19.27 40.19
N ARG A 138 -7.80 20.23 40.81
CA ARG A 138 -8.88 20.98 40.16
C ARG A 138 -8.39 21.80 38.97
N GLN A 139 -7.22 22.44 39.09
CA GLN A 139 -6.61 23.19 37.98
C GLN A 139 -6.29 22.27 36.80
N ILE A 140 -5.72 21.08 37.06
CA ILE A 140 -5.43 20.08 36.03
C ILE A 140 -6.72 19.67 35.31
N VAL A 141 -7.77 19.32 36.06
CA VAL A 141 -9.08 18.93 35.49
C VAL A 141 -9.66 20.05 34.62
N GLN A 142 -9.64 21.31 35.10
CA GLN A 142 -10.14 22.46 34.35
C GLN A 142 -9.35 22.69 33.05
N HIS A 143 -8.02 22.57 33.09
CA HIS A 143 -7.16 22.74 31.93
C HIS A 143 -7.42 21.70 30.84
N PHE A 144 -7.63 20.44 31.22
CA PHE A 144 -7.96 19.39 30.26
C PHE A 144 -9.41 19.46 29.76
N ALA A 145 -10.37 19.79 30.62
CA ALA A 145 -11.77 20.00 30.22
C ALA A 145 -11.92 21.13 29.19
N GLY A 146 -11.12 22.21 29.31
CA GLY A 146 -11.11 23.32 28.35
C GLY A 146 -10.46 23.01 27.01
N LYS A 147 -9.74 21.89 26.87
CA LYS A 147 -9.08 21.46 25.62
C LYS A 147 -9.81 20.32 24.90
N MET A 148 -10.80 19.70 25.54
CA MET A 148 -11.62 18.61 24.97
C MET A 148 -12.92 19.08 24.29
N LEU A 149 -13.07 20.39 24.10
CA LEU A 149 -14.12 21.05 23.29
C LEU A 149 -13.47 21.70 22.06
#